data_AF-A0A3B8ZGZ8-F1
#
_entry.id   AF-A0A3B8ZGZ8-F1
#
_cell.length_a   1.000
_cell.length_b   1.000
_cell.length_c   1.000
_cell.angle_alpha   90.00
_cell.angle_beta   90.00
_cell.angle_gamma   90.00
#
_symmetry.space_group_name_H-M   'P 1'
#
loop_
_entity.id
_entity.type
_entity.pdbx_description
1 polymer ?
#
loop_
_entity_poly.entity_id
_entity_poly.type
_entity_poly.pdbx_seq_one_letter_code
_entity_poly.pdbx_strand_id
1 'polypeptide(L)'
;MTDPRSSNSGNRSNRNANGAKPKKRVDRTSKRLEGKRQMRRMLTEQLEARQLLATAPQLIGIQPNNSELLTSGAVRNTAPNELVFRFDDVQRIDPSTLAGIRLTAAGGDGRFSVATAESDFGSNGRASVQLTGLVAGQTWTVNVTSASLGVGSAPNLTVNGNALSVTLNSTAGSVTTANQLVAVINSSPALTGLLSARLKGGQGAALLGQSATSSFSPILINQNHDRVITPGAILVGQNPNENEVTLRFGEAL
;
A
#
# COMPACT_ATOMS: atom_id res chain seq x y z
N MET A 1 -61.97 55.33 -57.97
CA MET A 1 -61.97 55.60 -59.42
C MET A 1 -60.51 55.60 -59.85
N THR A 2 -60.19 54.80 -60.86
CA THR A 2 -58.89 54.66 -61.52
C THR A 2 -58.10 55.96 -61.64
N ASP A 3 -56.79 55.93 -61.36
CA ASP A 3 -55.84 56.75 -62.11
C ASP A 3 -54.40 56.20 -62.07
N PRO A 4 -53.61 56.38 -63.15
CA PRO A 4 -52.65 55.38 -63.56
C PRO A 4 -51.22 55.92 -63.85
N ARG A 5 -50.32 54.97 -64.08
CA ARG A 5 -49.32 54.94 -65.17
C ARG A 5 -48.25 56.05 -65.32
N SER A 6 -47.02 55.53 -65.47
CA SER A 6 -46.07 55.82 -66.56
C SER A 6 -45.40 57.20 -66.49
N SER A 7 -44.10 57.43 -66.69
CA SER A 7 -43.01 56.77 -67.39
C SER A 7 -41.72 57.47 -66.94
N ASN A 8 -40.54 56.88 -67.14
CA ASN A 8 -39.52 57.44 -68.05
C ASN A 8 -38.15 56.81 -67.79
N SER A 9 -37.48 56.54 -68.91
CA SER A 9 -36.23 55.84 -69.11
C SER A 9 -35.06 56.81 -69.23
N GLY A 10 -33.87 56.34 -68.84
CA GLY A 10 -32.56 56.90 -69.20
C GLY A 10 -31.98 57.78 -68.09
N ASN A 11 -30.71 57.68 -67.69
CA ASN A 11 -29.55 57.72 -68.58
C ASN A 11 -28.26 57.38 -67.80
N ARG A 12 -27.40 56.57 -68.42
CA ARG A 12 -25.92 56.69 -68.49
C ARG A 12 -25.09 56.98 -67.23
N SER A 13 -24.47 55.90 -66.74
CA SER A 13 -23.01 55.68 -66.69
C SER A 13 -22.09 56.76 -66.06
N ASN A 14 -21.47 56.44 -64.92
CA ASN A 14 -20.14 55.81 -64.80
C ASN A 14 -19.28 56.36 -63.63
N ARG A 15 -18.45 55.47 -63.05
CA ARG A 15 -17.37 55.65 -62.04
C ARG A 15 -17.85 55.76 -60.58
N ASN A 16 -17.33 55.05 -59.58
CA ASN A 16 -16.08 54.30 -59.47
C ASN A 16 -16.13 53.26 -58.33
N ALA A 17 -15.21 52.31 -58.39
CA ALA A 17 -15.04 51.05 -57.67
C ALA A 17 -15.31 50.97 -56.15
N ASN A 18 -15.87 49.81 -55.77
CA ASN A 18 -16.05 49.22 -54.45
C ASN A 18 -14.73 48.84 -53.74
N GLY A 19 -14.73 48.92 -52.41
CA GLY A 19 -13.70 48.27 -51.58
C GLY A 19 -13.78 48.57 -50.08
N ALA A 20 -14.92 48.34 -49.41
CA ALA A 20 -15.02 48.49 -47.95
C ALA A 20 -15.04 47.11 -47.25
N LYS A 21 -13.94 46.78 -46.54
CA LYS A 21 -13.85 45.64 -45.61
C LYS A 21 -14.36 46.04 -44.22
N PRO A 22 -15.14 45.19 -43.51
CA PRO A 22 -15.60 45.50 -42.16
C PRO A 22 -14.45 45.34 -41.14
N LYS A 23 -14.25 46.36 -40.28
CA LYS A 23 -13.25 46.35 -39.20
C LYS A 23 -13.71 45.47 -38.04
N LYS A 24 -13.02 44.33 -37.80
CA LYS A 24 -13.11 43.54 -36.56
C LYS A 24 -12.68 44.39 -35.36
N ARG A 25 -13.62 44.78 -34.49
CA ARG A 25 -13.31 45.26 -33.13
C ARG A 25 -12.80 44.07 -32.34
N VAL A 26 -11.48 44.01 -32.10
CA VAL A 26 -10.88 43.01 -31.24
C VAL A 26 -11.19 43.41 -29.80
N ASP A 27 -12.10 42.66 -29.17
CA ASP A 27 -12.47 42.81 -27.77
C ASP A 27 -11.23 42.65 -26.88
N ARG A 28 -10.65 43.77 -26.44
CA ARG A 28 -9.56 43.80 -25.45
C ARG A 28 -9.96 43.15 -24.13
N THR A 29 -11.25 43.02 -23.87
CA THR A 29 -11.86 42.39 -22.69
C THR A 29 -11.68 40.87 -22.67
N SER A 30 -11.76 40.19 -23.82
CA SER A 30 -11.65 38.72 -23.91
C SER A 30 -10.23 38.22 -23.62
N LYS A 31 -9.22 38.89 -24.19
CA LYS A 31 -7.80 38.57 -23.92
C LYS A 31 -7.43 38.70 -22.45
N ARG A 32 -8.01 39.69 -21.74
CA ARG A 32 -7.77 39.89 -20.31
C ARG A 32 -8.42 38.81 -19.44
N LEU A 33 -9.58 38.29 -19.87
CA LEU A 33 -10.29 37.19 -19.19
C LEU A 33 -9.58 35.84 -19.40
N GLU A 34 -9.03 35.61 -20.58
CA GLU A 34 -8.21 34.43 -20.91
C GLU A 34 -6.92 34.38 -20.08
N GLY A 35 -6.19 35.49 -19.99
CA GLY A 35 -5.00 35.58 -19.12
C GLY A 35 -5.32 35.33 -17.64
N LYS A 36 -6.45 35.85 -17.15
CA LYS A 36 -6.94 35.57 -15.78
C LYS A 36 -7.33 34.11 -15.55
N ARG A 37 -7.75 33.38 -16.59
CA ARG A 37 -8.08 31.95 -16.51
C ARG A 37 -6.83 31.09 -16.54
N GLN A 38 -5.83 31.44 -17.37
CA GLN A 38 -4.53 30.77 -17.39
C GLN A 38 -3.78 30.92 -16.07
N MET A 39 -3.74 32.13 -15.50
CA MET A 39 -3.16 32.36 -14.16
C MET A 39 -3.86 31.50 -13.10
N ARG A 40 -5.20 31.46 -13.09
CA ARG A 40 -5.96 30.60 -12.17
C ARG A 40 -5.63 29.13 -12.37
N ARG A 41 -5.52 28.65 -13.62
CA ARG A 41 -5.18 27.25 -13.92
C ARG A 41 -3.77 26.88 -13.44
N MET A 42 -2.77 27.75 -13.66
CA MET A 42 -1.41 27.54 -13.17
C MET A 42 -1.34 27.59 -11.65
N LEU A 43 -2.08 28.51 -11.01
CA LEU A 43 -2.22 28.57 -9.56
C LEU A 43 -2.88 27.29 -9.02
N THR A 44 -3.92 26.76 -9.67
CA THR A 44 -4.55 25.50 -9.28
C THR A 44 -3.59 24.32 -9.43
N GLU A 45 -2.86 24.23 -10.55
CA GLU A 45 -1.85 23.19 -10.80
C GLU A 45 -0.69 23.25 -9.77
N GLN A 46 -0.22 24.45 -9.41
CA GLN A 46 0.77 24.65 -8.35
C GLN A 46 0.22 24.34 -6.96
N LEU A 47 -1.06 24.58 -6.70
CA LEU A 47 -1.71 24.25 -5.44
C LEU A 47 -1.96 22.73 -5.31
N GLU A 48 -2.32 22.05 -6.40
CA GLU A 48 -2.44 20.58 -6.44
C GLU A 48 -1.09 19.89 -6.20
N ALA A 49 -0.01 20.37 -6.85
CA ALA A 49 1.34 19.84 -6.63
C ALA A 49 1.85 20.06 -5.19
N ARG A 50 1.39 21.11 -4.51
CA ARG A 50 1.74 21.38 -3.10
C ARG A 50 0.86 20.63 -2.11
N GLN A 51 -0.38 20.29 -2.45
CA GLN A 51 -1.17 19.33 -1.66
C GLN A 51 -0.55 17.93 -1.69
N LEU A 52 0.11 17.56 -2.79
CA LEU A 52 0.86 16.30 -2.89
C LEU A 52 2.13 16.25 -2.01
N LEU A 53 2.54 17.39 -1.42
CA LEU A 53 3.68 17.51 -0.51
C LEU A 53 3.25 17.64 0.97
N ALA A 54 2.00 17.35 1.32
CA ALA A 54 1.60 17.22 2.72
C ALA A 54 2.41 16.08 3.36
N THR A 55 3.48 16.44 4.06
CA THR A 55 4.30 15.52 4.86
C THR A 55 3.39 14.83 5.86
N ALA A 56 3.49 13.51 6.03
CA ALA A 56 2.79 12.85 7.13
C ALA A 56 3.33 13.35 8.49
N PRO A 57 2.55 13.31 9.58
CA PRO A 57 3.02 13.68 10.91
C PRO A 57 4.31 12.94 11.25
N GLN A 58 5.33 13.66 11.72
CA GLN A 58 6.61 13.05 12.09
C GLN A 58 6.64 12.79 13.58
N LEU A 59 6.89 11.55 13.99
CA LEU A 59 7.08 11.21 15.40
C LEU A 59 8.41 11.79 15.88
N ILE A 60 8.37 12.68 16.88
CA ILE A 60 9.55 13.32 17.47
C ILE A 60 9.96 12.70 18.81
N GLY A 61 9.07 11.94 19.46
CA GLY A 61 9.42 11.24 20.69
C GLY A 61 8.27 10.42 21.29
N ILE A 62 8.64 9.49 22.17
CA ILE A 62 7.69 8.70 22.96
C ILE A 62 8.06 8.87 24.43
N GLN A 63 7.11 9.31 25.26
CA GLN A 63 7.30 9.48 26.69
C GLN A 63 6.51 8.42 27.47
N PRO A 64 7.15 7.62 28.34
CA PRO A 64 6.46 6.65 29.19
C PRO A 64 6.06 7.28 30.53
N ASN A 65 4.79 7.16 30.90
CA ASN A 65 4.21 7.87 32.05
C ASN A 65 4.63 9.35 32.00
N ASN A 66 5.28 9.85 33.06
CA ASN A 66 5.89 11.19 33.13
C ASN A 66 7.43 11.14 33.23
N SER A 67 8.07 10.17 32.57
CA SER A 67 9.52 9.96 32.63
C SER A 67 10.28 10.60 31.46
N GLU A 68 11.59 10.38 31.37
CA GLU A 68 12.39 10.72 30.19
C GLU A 68 11.90 9.98 28.92
N LEU A 69 12.12 10.60 27.75
CA LEU A 69 11.80 10.03 26.44
C LEU A 69 12.48 8.68 26.22
N LEU A 70 11.77 7.77 25.55
CA LEU A 70 12.33 6.50 25.12
C LEU A 70 13.38 6.72 24.03
N THR A 71 14.53 6.09 24.20
CA THR A 71 15.54 5.92 23.16
C THR A 71 15.53 4.48 22.67
N SER A 72 16.01 4.26 21.44
CA SER A 72 16.09 2.91 20.88
C SER A 72 16.97 2.02 21.76
N GLY A 73 16.44 0.85 22.16
CA GLY A 73 17.13 -0.09 23.05
C GLY A 73 17.12 0.30 24.53
N ALA A 74 16.43 1.36 24.95
CA ALA A 74 16.30 1.72 26.35
C ALA A 74 15.67 0.59 27.17
N VAL A 75 16.31 0.23 28.28
CA VAL A 75 15.79 -0.73 29.25
C VAL A 75 15.16 0.03 30.41
N ARG A 76 13.95 -0.36 30.82
CA ARG A 76 13.24 0.22 31.96
C ARG A 76 12.92 -0.85 32.99
N ASN A 77 13.14 -0.51 34.27
CA ASN A 77 12.83 -1.39 35.41
C ASN A 77 11.41 -1.19 35.94
N THR A 78 10.62 -0.32 35.32
CA THR A 78 9.24 -0.06 35.69
C THR A 78 8.40 0.01 34.42
N ALA A 79 7.41 -0.88 34.39
CA ALA A 79 6.40 -0.97 33.36
C ALA A 79 5.63 0.35 33.20
N PRO A 80 5.49 0.88 31.97
CA PRO A 80 4.63 2.04 31.74
C PRO A 80 3.14 1.65 31.82
N ASN A 81 2.35 2.52 32.42
CA ASN A 81 0.88 2.52 32.35
C ASN A 81 0.37 3.46 31.25
N GLU A 82 1.24 4.34 30.76
CA GLU A 82 0.93 5.31 29.72
C GLU A 82 2.13 5.48 28.78
N LEU A 83 1.86 5.67 27.49
CA LEU A 83 2.82 6.13 26.48
C LEU A 83 2.26 7.34 25.75
N VAL A 84 2.96 8.47 25.79
CA VAL A 84 2.64 9.70 25.06
C VAL A 84 3.52 9.78 23.81
N PHE A 85 2.90 9.70 22.64
CA PHE A 85 3.54 9.86 21.34
C PHE A 85 3.44 11.33 20.93
N ARG A 86 4.58 11.98 20.71
CA ARG A 86 4.65 13.39 20.34
C ARG A 86 5.01 13.50 18.87
N PHE A 87 4.21 14.25 18.13
CA PHE A 87 4.42 14.53 16.71
C PHE A 87 4.84 15.98 16.50
N ASP A 88 5.37 16.31 15.32
CA ASP A 88 5.78 17.67 14.98
C ASP A 88 4.61 18.66 15.01
N ASP A 89 4.89 19.92 15.40
CA ASP A 89 3.90 20.93 15.83
C ASP A 89 2.98 21.46 14.71
N VAL A 90 3.14 20.98 13.48
CA VAL A 90 2.52 21.61 12.31
C VAL A 90 1.17 21.02 11.92
N GLN A 91 0.72 19.92 12.54
CA GLN A 91 -0.43 19.15 12.06
C GLN A 91 -1.38 18.67 13.15
N ARG A 92 -2.69 18.86 12.95
CA ARG A 92 -3.71 18.23 13.79
C ARG A 92 -3.80 16.74 13.49
N ILE A 93 -3.68 15.92 14.52
CA ILE A 93 -3.90 14.47 14.42
C ILE A 93 -5.37 14.17 14.15
N ASP A 94 -5.64 13.44 13.07
CA ASP A 94 -6.98 12.95 12.75
C ASP A 94 -7.28 11.69 13.60
N PRO A 95 -8.29 11.69 14.48
CA PRO A 95 -8.64 10.54 15.31
C PRO A 95 -8.98 9.26 14.52
N SER A 96 -9.41 9.39 13.27
CA SER A 96 -9.70 8.23 12.41
C SER A 96 -8.45 7.48 11.95
N THR A 97 -7.26 8.09 12.12
CA THR A 97 -5.97 7.52 11.68
C THR A 97 -5.22 6.75 12.78
N LEU A 98 -5.75 6.75 14.02
CA LEU A 98 -5.07 6.16 15.19
C LEU A 98 -4.81 4.65 15.09
N ALA A 99 -5.53 3.94 14.22
CA ALA A 99 -5.26 2.53 13.90
C ALA A 99 -3.87 2.30 13.26
N GLY A 100 -3.20 3.37 12.82
CA GLY A 100 -1.81 3.35 12.37
C GLY A 100 -0.79 3.17 13.50
N ILE A 101 -1.13 3.50 14.75
CA ILE A 101 -0.24 3.30 15.90
C ILE A 101 -0.49 1.90 16.46
N ARG A 102 0.57 1.07 16.48
CA ARG A 102 0.51 -0.31 16.96
C ARG A 102 1.61 -0.54 17.97
N LEU A 103 1.26 -1.22 19.05
CA LEU A 103 2.20 -1.64 20.08
C LEU A 103 2.24 -3.16 20.12
N THR A 104 3.45 -3.71 20.05
CA THR A 104 3.69 -5.15 20.04
C THR A 104 4.75 -5.45 21.10
N ALA A 105 4.50 -6.44 21.92
CA ALA A 105 5.52 -7.03 22.79
C ALA A 105 6.06 -8.31 22.17
N ALA A 106 7.37 -8.49 22.25
CA ALA A 106 7.95 -9.82 22.18
C ALA A 106 7.23 -10.69 23.22
N GLY A 107 6.88 -11.92 22.86
CA GLY A 107 6.13 -12.82 23.74
C GLY A 107 6.90 -13.21 25.00
N GLY A 108 6.63 -14.40 25.52
CA GLY A 108 7.33 -14.91 26.72
C GLY A 108 8.82 -15.21 26.53
N ASP A 109 9.35 -15.14 25.30
CA ASP A 109 10.73 -15.49 24.93
C ASP A 109 11.67 -14.28 24.79
N GLY A 110 11.15 -13.06 24.98
CA GLY A 110 11.93 -11.83 24.91
C GLY A 110 12.47 -11.48 23.52
N ARG A 111 11.97 -12.11 22.45
CA ARG A 111 12.33 -11.79 21.06
C ARG A 111 11.09 -11.54 20.21
N PHE A 112 11.14 -10.50 19.38
CA PHE A 112 10.14 -10.32 18.34
C PHE A 112 10.26 -11.49 17.34
N SER A 113 9.20 -12.26 17.25
CA SER A 113 9.11 -13.43 16.38
C SER A 113 8.76 -12.99 14.96
N VAL A 114 9.46 -13.58 14.00
CA VAL A 114 8.98 -13.56 12.63
C VAL A 114 7.77 -14.48 12.47
N ALA A 115 6.86 -14.12 11.57
CA ALA A 115 5.69 -14.95 11.30
C ALA A 115 6.10 -16.27 10.63
N THR A 116 5.45 -17.36 11.03
CA THR A 116 5.66 -18.69 10.45
C THR A 116 4.34 -19.33 10.02
N ALA A 117 4.44 -20.34 9.17
CA ALA A 117 3.37 -21.28 8.86
C ALA A 117 3.95 -22.66 8.58
N GLU A 118 3.16 -23.71 8.79
CA GLU A 118 3.50 -25.08 8.43
C GLU A 118 2.44 -25.62 7.48
N SER A 119 2.86 -26.31 6.43
CA SER A 119 1.96 -26.96 5.48
C SER A 119 2.61 -28.21 4.90
N ASP A 120 1.79 -29.20 4.57
CA ASP A 120 2.22 -30.39 3.84
C ASP A 120 2.16 -30.20 2.32
N PHE A 121 1.66 -29.03 1.86
CA PHE A 121 1.44 -28.68 0.45
C PHE A 121 0.66 -29.75 -0.33
N GLY A 122 -0.29 -30.41 0.32
CA GLY A 122 -1.11 -31.46 -0.28
C GLY A 122 -0.33 -32.75 -0.55
N SER A 123 0.71 -33.05 0.23
CA SER A 123 1.45 -34.31 0.12
C SER A 123 0.77 -35.50 0.82
N ASN A 124 -0.46 -35.32 1.31
CA ASN A 124 -1.19 -36.27 2.17
C ASN A 124 -0.40 -36.63 3.44
N GLY A 125 0.18 -35.63 4.10
CA GLY A 125 0.94 -35.79 5.34
C GLY A 125 2.34 -36.40 5.18
N ARG A 126 2.84 -36.59 3.96
CA ARG A 126 4.17 -37.20 3.71
C ARG A 126 5.33 -36.22 3.91
N ALA A 127 5.08 -34.92 3.88
CA ALA A 127 6.03 -33.87 4.18
C ALA A 127 5.40 -32.82 5.09
N SER A 128 6.24 -32.14 5.87
CA SER A 128 5.89 -30.92 6.60
C SER A 128 6.94 -29.87 6.30
N VAL A 129 6.51 -28.78 5.67
CA VAL A 129 7.37 -27.65 5.28
C VAL A 129 6.97 -26.44 6.12
N GLN A 130 7.95 -25.87 6.80
CA GLN A 130 7.79 -24.59 7.49
C GLN A 130 8.21 -23.45 6.57
N LEU A 131 7.34 -22.44 6.46
CA LEU A 131 7.63 -21.15 5.86
C LEU A 131 7.86 -20.13 6.99
N THR A 132 8.85 -19.26 6.81
CA THR A 132 9.23 -18.25 7.80
C THR A 132 9.39 -16.92 7.09
N GLY A 133 8.58 -15.93 7.48
CA GLY A 133 8.81 -14.52 7.18
C GLY A 133 10.16 -14.09 7.73
N LEU A 134 10.86 -13.19 7.06
CA LEU A 134 12.17 -12.69 7.53
C LEU A 134 12.10 -11.23 8.01
N VAL A 135 10.93 -10.61 7.88
CA VAL A 135 10.65 -9.25 8.35
C VAL A 135 9.68 -9.32 9.52
N ALA A 136 10.08 -8.80 10.69
CA ALA A 136 9.26 -8.80 11.89
C ALA A 136 7.96 -8.01 11.67
N GLY A 137 6.86 -8.50 12.22
CA GLY A 137 5.52 -7.89 12.06
C GLY A 137 4.91 -8.00 10.65
N GLN A 138 5.64 -8.55 9.67
CA GLN A 138 5.13 -8.74 8.32
C GLN A 138 4.45 -10.11 8.17
N THR A 139 3.19 -10.10 7.71
CA THR A 139 2.46 -11.32 7.36
C THR A 139 2.52 -11.60 5.87
N TRP A 140 2.37 -12.87 5.48
CA TRP A 140 2.32 -13.29 4.08
C TRP A 140 1.14 -14.20 3.79
N THR A 141 0.63 -14.12 2.56
CA THR A 141 -0.31 -15.09 2.00
C THR A 141 0.39 -15.87 0.90
N VAL A 142 0.38 -17.21 0.99
CA VAL A 142 0.93 -18.07 -0.05
C VAL A 142 -0.21 -18.80 -0.77
N ASN A 143 -0.46 -18.39 -2.00
CA ASN A 143 -1.43 -19.01 -2.89
C ASN A 143 -0.72 -20.10 -3.67
N VAL A 144 -1.23 -21.33 -3.58
CA VAL A 144 -0.61 -22.50 -4.22
C VAL A 144 -1.58 -23.02 -5.26
N THR A 145 -1.08 -23.30 -6.46
CA THR A 145 -1.79 -23.98 -7.53
C THR A 145 -0.93 -25.10 -8.09
N SER A 146 -1.52 -25.99 -8.87
CA SER A 146 -0.80 -27.05 -9.58
C SER A 146 -1.08 -26.93 -11.08
N ALA A 147 -0.05 -27.07 -11.91
CA ALA A 147 -0.18 -27.10 -13.36
C ALA A 147 0.93 -27.94 -14.00
N SER A 148 0.69 -28.45 -15.21
CA SER A 148 1.72 -29.14 -15.99
C SER A 148 2.71 -28.11 -16.54
N LEU A 149 3.90 -28.02 -15.93
CA LEU A 149 4.96 -27.09 -16.32
C LEU A 149 5.99 -27.69 -17.29
N GLY A 150 5.85 -28.98 -17.63
CA GLY A 150 6.82 -29.74 -18.44
C GLY A 150 7.72 -30.65 -17.61
N VAL A 151 8.38 -31.59 -18.29
CA VAL A 151 9.30 -32.54 -17.66
C VAL A 151 10.55 -31.81 -17.15
N GLY A 152 10.95 -32.06 -15.91
CA GLY A 152 12.09 -31.43 -15.26
C GLY A 152 11.89 -29.97 -14.83
N SER A 153 10.77 -29.33 -15.17
CA SER A 153 10.50 -27.94 -14.78
C SER A 153 10.34 -27.79 -13.27
N ALA A 154 11.00 -26.79 -12.71
CA ALA A 154 10.84 -26.36 -11.32
C ALA A 154 9.43 -25.76 -11.09
N PRO A 155 8.94 -25.74 -9.84
CA PRO A 155 7.77 -24.93 -9.51
C PRO A 155 8.01 -23.46 -9.82
N ASN A 156 6.97 -22.76 -10.29
CA ASN A 156 7.04 -21.33 -10.57
C ASN A 156 6.68 -20.51 -9.32
N LEU A 157 7.41 -19.41 -9.08
CA LEU A 157 7.16 -18.48 -7.98
C LEU A 157 6.90 -17.08 -8.54
N THR A 158 5.90 -16.38 -8.02
CA THR A 158 5.66 -14.97 -8.34
C THR A 158 5.30 -14.22 -7.07
N VAL A 159 5.96 -13.09 -6.85
CA VAL A 159 5.75 -12.24 -5.66
C VAL A 159 4.99 -10.99 -6.07
N ASN A 160 3.93 -10.67 -5.33
CA ASN A 160 3.20 -9.41 -5.45
C ASN A 160 2.93 -8.85 -4.06
N GLY A 161 3.73 -7.86 -3.65
CA GLY A 161 3.73 -7.35 -2.29
C GLY A 161 3.97 -8.47 -1.27
N ASN A 162 3.01 -8.67 -0.36
CA ASN A 162 3.02 -9.69 0.69
C ASN A 162 2.35 -11.02 0.26
N ALA A 163 2.11 -11.19 -1.03
CA ALA A 163 1.56 -12.43 -1.58
C ALA A 163 2.62 -13.17 -2.40
N LEU A 164 2.77 -14.46 -2.12
CA LEU A 164 3.54 -15.39 -2.94
C LEU A 164 2.57 -16.31 -3.67
N SER A 165 2.60 -16.30 -4.99
CA SER A 165 1.95 -17.31 -5.82
C SER A 165 2.95 -18.41 -6.16
N VAL A 166 2.61 -19.65 -5.83
CA VAL A 166 3.38 -20.86 -6.11
C VAL A 166 2.58 -21.71 -7.07
N THR A 167 3.16 -22.05 -8.23
CA THR A 167 2.60 -23.07 -9.12
C THR A 167 3.49 -24.30 -9.06
N LEU A 168 2.98 -25.36 -8.44
CA LEU A 168 3.61 -26.68 -8.39
C LEU A 168 3.53 -27.34 -9.76
N ASN A 169 4.60 -28.02 -10.16
CA ASN A 169 4.59 -28.84 -11.37
C ASN A 169 3.81 -30.13 -11.10
N SER A 170 2.80 -30.42 -11.93
CA SER A 170 2.01 -31.65 -11.90
C SER A 170 2.33 -32.60 -13.07
N THR A 171 3.36 -32.31 -13.87
CA THR A 171 3.74 -33.16 -15.01
C THR A 171 4.15 -34.56 -14.51
N ALA A 172 3.57 -35.61 -15.09
CA ALA A 172 3.89 -37.00 -14.71
C ALA A 172 5.39 -37.28 -14.82
N GLY A 173 5.96 -37.92 -13.79
CA GLY A 173 7.42 -38.14 -13.70
C GLY A 173 8.25 -36.90 -13.34
N SER A 174 7.62 -35.74 -13.12
CA SER A 174 8.30 -34.48 -12.74
C SER A 174 7.46 -33.66 -11.77
N VAL A 175 6.65 -34.31 -10.95
CA VAL A 175 5.84 -33.64 -9.93
C VAL A 175 6.77 -32.97 -8.91
N THR A 176 6.46 -31.74 -8.52
CA THR A 176 7.27 -31.01 -7.53
C THR A 176 7.36 -31.78 -6.21
N THR A 177 8.60 -31.95 -5.73
CA THR A 177 8.89 -32.54 -4.42
C THR A 177 9.03 -31.47 -3.33
N ALA A 178 8.91 -31.88 -2.07
CA ALA A 178 9.14 -30.99 -0.92
C ALA A 178 10.54 -30.33 -0.95
N ASN A 179 11.59 -31.09 -1.26
CA ASN A 179 12.95 -30.56 -1.38
C ASN A 179 13.09 -29.56 -2.53
N GLN A 180 12.45 -29.83 -3.68
CA GLN A 180 12.46 -28.89 -4.80
C GLN A 180 11.77 -27.57 -4.43
N LEU A 181 10.62 -27.62 -3.75
CA LEU A 181 9.93 -26.41 -3.31
C LEU A 181 10.79 -25.61 -2.32
N VAL A 182 11.35 -26.28 -1.30
CA VAL A 182 12.24 -25.64 -0.31
C VAL A 182 13.44 -24.99 -1.00
N ALA A 183 14.08 -25.71 -1.93
CA ALA A 183 15.22 -25.19 -2.67
C ALA A 183 14.86 -23.96 -3.49
N VAL A 184 13.78 -24.01 -4.28
CA VAL A 184 13.35 -22.91 -5.15
C VAL A 184 12.94 -21.67 -4.36
N ILE A 185 12.30 -21.82 -3.20
CA ILE A 185 12.01 -20.69 -2.30
C ILE A 185 13.31 -20.05 -1.81
N ASN A 186 14.23 -20.85 -1.28
CA ASN A 186 15.46 -20.34 -0.68
C ASN A 186 16.48 -19.80 -1.69
N SER A 187 16.40 -20.21 -2.96
CA SER A 187 17.25 -19.71 -4.04
C SER A 187 16.61 -18.57 -4.84
N SER A 188 15.39 -18.16 -4.52
CA SER A 188 14.66 -17.13 -5.27
C SER A 188 15.19 -15.73 -4.94
N PRO A 189 15.73 -14.97 -5.92
CA PRO A 189 16.18 -13.60 -5.68
C PRO A 189 15.07 -12.70 -5.15
N ALA A 190 13.84 -12.90 -5.63
CA ALA A 190 12.66 -12.14 -5.22
C ALA A 190 12.21 -12.38 -3.77
N LEU A 191 12.72 -13.42 -3.10
CA LEU A 191 12.37 -13.76 -1.71
C LEU A 191 13.52 -13.53 -0.73
N THR A 192 14.68 -13.09 -1.21
CA THR A 192 15.87 -12.83 -0.38
C THR A 192 15.55 -11.83 0.73
N GLY A 193 15.74 -12.22 1.99
CA GLY A 193 15.44 -11.37 3.15
C GLY A 193 13.95 -11.16 3.42
N LEU A 194 13.06 -11.83 2.68
CA LEU A 194 11.61 -11.71 2.81
C LEU A 194 10.96 -12.99 3.34
N LEU A 195 11.29 -14.13 2.74
CA LEU A 195 10.78 -15.45 3.10
C LEU A 195 11.89 -16.50 3.03
N SER A 196 11.78 -17.52 3.88
CA SER A 196 12.56 -18.76 3.79
C SER A 196 11.67 -19.98 3.99
N ALA A 197 12.12 -21.13 3.51
CA ALA A 197 11.46 -22.40 3.70
C ALA A 197 12.42 -23.44 4.27
N ARG A 198 11.90 -24.38 5.05
CA ARG A 198 12.65 -25.59 5.45
C ARG A 198 11.72 -26.79 5.59
N LEU A 199 12.27 -27.97 5.34
CA LEU A 199 11.59 -29.21 5.70
C LEU A 199 11.67 -29.38 7.23
N LYS A 200 10.52 -29.32 7.91
CA LYS A 200 10.42 -29.50 9.36
C LYS A 200 10.25 -30.99 9.72
N GLY A 201 9.63 -31.77 8.84
CA GLY A 201 9.48 -33.21 9.01
C GLY A 201 9.04 -33.92 7.72
N GLY A 202 9.01 -35.26 7.78
CA GLY A 202 8.61 -36.10 6.64
C GLY A 202 9.71 -36.31 5.59
N GLN A 203 9.30 -36.72 4.38
CA GLN A 203 10.21 -37.09 3.29
C GLN A 203 10.43 -35.92 2.33
N GLY A 204 11.69 -35.51 2.13
CA GLY A 204 12.03 -34.47 1.16
C GLY A 204 11.67 -34.81 -0.30
N ALA A 205 11.60 -36.09 -0.64
CA ALA A 205 11.17 -36.58 -1.95
C ALA A 205 9.63 -36.74 -2.08
N ALA A 206 8.85 -36.42 -1.04
CA ALA A 206 7.39 -36.49 -1.13
C ALA A 206 6.88 -35.55 -2.22
N LEU A 207 6.01 -36.09 -3.08
CA LEU A 207 5.33 -35.33 -4.13
C LEU A 207 4.29 -34.42 -3.49
N LEU A 208 4.26 -33.16 -3.92
CA LEU A 208 3.30 -32.16 -3.47
C LEU A 208 2.08 -32.11 -4.40
N GLY A 209 1.03 -31.41 -3.98
CA GLY A 209 -0.17 -31.19 -4.80
C GLY A 209 -0.96 -32.46 -5.13
N GLN A 210 -0.92 -33.47 -4.25
CA GLN A 210 -1.64 -34.75 -4.38
C GLN A 210 -3.06 -34.70 -3.80
N SER A 211 -3.38 -33.66 -3.01
CA SER A 211 -4.72 -33.38 -2.48
C SER A 211 -5.36 -32.21 -3.23
N ALA A 212 -6.67 -32.00 -3.06
CA ALA A 212 -7.35 -30.83 -3.61
C ALA A 212 -6.75 -29.53 -3.06
N THR A 213 -6.47 -28.55 -3.91
CA THR A 213 -5.81 -27.29 -3.53
C THR A 213 -6.50 -26.55 -2.38
N SER A 214 -7.82 -26.63 -2.29
CA SER A 214 -8.61 -26.02 -1.22
C SER A 214 -8.34 -26.61 0.17
N SER A 215 -7.68 -27.77 0.29
CA SER A 215 -7.34 -28.36 1.59
C SER A 215 -6.06 -27.80 2.20
N PHE A 216 -5.22 -27.10 1.44
CA PHE A 216 -3.91 -26.60 1.90
C PHE A 216 -3.57 -25.18 1.45
N SER A 217 -4.41 -24.54 0.64
CA SER A 217 -4.20 -23.17 0.15
C SER A 217 -5.43 -22.28 0.40
N PRO A 218 -5.27 -20.99 0.75
CA PRO A 218 -4.01 -20.28 0.97
C PRO A 218 -3.32 -20.70 2.28
N ILE A 219 -1.98 -20.62 2.28
CA ILE A 219 -1.19 -20.77 3.51
C ILE A 219 -0.95 -19.36 4.06
N LEU A 220 -1.35 -19.12 5.30
CA LEU A 220 -1.19 -17.84 5.98
C LEU A 220 0.04 -17.88 6.89
N ILE A 221 1.05 -17.08 6.58
CA ILE A 221 2.24 -16.89 7.43
C ILE A 221 1.92 -15.71 8.35
N ASN A 222 1.27 -16.03 9.46
CA ASN A 222 0.80 -15.07 10.46
C ASN A 222 0.98 -15.54 11.90
N GLN A 223 1.56 -16.74 12.12
CA GLN A 223 1.82 -17.24 13.47
C GLN A 223 3.14 -16.65 13.96
N ASN A 224 3.06 -15.68 14.87
CA ASN A 224 4.19 -15.22 15.68
C ASN A 224 3.83 -15.38 17.16
N HIS A 225 4.85 -15.45 18.02
CA HIS A 225 4.64 -15.46 19.48
C HIS A 225 4.51 -14.05 20.06
N ASP A 226 4.47 -13.03 19.21
CA ASP A 226 4.36 -11.65 19.61
C ASP A 226 2.94 -11.32 20.07
N ARG A 227 2.83 -10.54 21.13
CA ARG A 227 1.54 -10.10 21.67
C ARG A 227 1.25 -8.69 21.19
N VAL A 228 0.14 -8.50 20.47
CA VAL A 228 -0.40 -7.16 20.22
C VAL A 228 -0.89 -6.61 21.56
N ILE A 229 -0.35 -5.47 21.95
CA ILE A 229 -0.81 -4.74 23.14
C ILE A 229 -1.95 -3.83 22.71
N THR A 230 -3.13 -4.07 23.27
CA THR A 230 -4.30 -3.21 23.08
C THR A 230 -4.37 -2.21 24.23
N PRO A 231 -4.28 -0.89 23.98
CA PRO A 231 -4.50 0.11 25.01
C PRO A 231 -5.93 0.03 25.57
N GLY A 232 -6.08 0.33 26.86
CA GLY A 232 -7.40 0.54 27.47
C GLY A 232 -8.05 1.86 27.04
N ALA A 233 -7.25 2.85 26.68
CA ALA A 233 -7.72 4.09 26.06
C ALA A 233 -6.67 4.69 25.11
N ILE A 234 -7.15 5.37 24.07
CA ILE A 234 -6.33 6.19 23.18
C ILE A 234 -6.91 7.60 23.22
N LEU A 235 -6.09 8.58 23.59
CA LEU A 235 -6.46 9.99 23.72
C LEU A 235 -5.65 10.81 22.71
N VAL A 236 -6.27 11.83 22.14
CA VAL A 236 -5.59 12.83 21.29
C VAL A 236 -5.54 14.15 22.05
N GLY A 237 -4.41 14.85 21.98
CA GLY A 237 -4.25 16.19 22.53
C GLY A 237 -5.37 17.10 22.06
N GLN A 238 -5.98 17.84 23.00
CA GLN A 238 -7.17 18.64 22.72
C GLN A 238 -6.82 20.05 22.23
N ASN A 239 -5.58 20.47 22.45
CA ASN A 239 -5.10 21.78 22.06
C ASN A 239 -4.51 21.77 20.64
N PRO A 240 -4.68 22.85 19.85
CA PRO A 240 -4.13 22.94 18.50
C PRO A 240 -2.60 22.77 18.39
N ASN A 241 -1.89 22.95 19.51
CA ASN A 241 -0.44 22.88 19.62
C ASN A 241 0.03 21.63 20.37
N GLU A 242 -0.89 20.73 20.73
CA GLU A 242 -0.61 19.52 21.48
C GLU A 242 -0.81 18.34 20.52
N ASN A 243 0.19 18.13 19.66
CA ASN A 243 0.17 17.06 18.66
C ASN A 243 0.61 15.75 19.32
N GLU A 244 -0.18 15.33 20.29
CA GLU A 244 0.12 14.20 21.15
C GLU A 244 -0.97 13.12 21.03
N VAL A 245 -0.53 11.87 21.04
CA VAL A 245 -1.42 10.71 21.17
C VAL A 245 -0.99 9.93 22.40
N THR A 246 -1.91 9.80 23.36
CA THR A 246 -1.66 9.12 24.63
C THR A 246 -2.34 7.76 24.64
N LEU A 247 -1.55 6.70 24.79
CA LEU A 247 -2.02 5.33 24.97
C LEU A 247 -1.99 5.02 26.46
N ARG A 248 -3.14 4.73 27.06
CA ARG A 248 -3.26 4.26 28.45
C ARG A 248 -3.56 2.78 28.48
N PHE A 249 -2.90 2.05 29.36
CA PHE A 249 -3.09 0.60 29.51
C PHE A 249 -3.94 0.31 30.75
N GLY A 250 -4.77 -0.73 30.68
CA GLY A 250 -5.59 -1.17 31.82
C GLY A 250 -4.76 -1.83 32.93
N GLU A 251 -3.57 -2.32 32.58
CA GLU A 251 -2.55 -2.87 33.47
C GLU A 251 -1.18 -2.39 33.00
N ALA A 252 -0.19 -2.34 33.89
CA ALA A 252 1.18 -1.98 33.54
C ALA A 252 1.77 -3.03 32.57
N LEU A 253 2.50 -2.58 31.55
CA LEU A 253 3.03 -3.44 30.47
C LEU A 253 4.14 -4.42 30.86
#